data_AF-A0A8B6GI54-F1
#
_entry.id   AF-A0A8B6GI54-F1
#
_cell.length_a   1.000
_cell.length_b   1.000
_cell.length_c   1.000
_cell.angle_alpha   90.00
_cell.angle_beta   90.00
_cell.angle_gamma   90.00
#
_symmetry.space_group_name_H-M   'P 1'
#
loop_
_entity.id
_entity.type
_entity.pdbx_description
1 polymer ?
#
loop_
_entity_poly.entity_id
_entity_poly.type
_entity_poly.pdbx_seq_one_letter_code
_entity_poly.pdbx_strand_id
1 'polypeptide(L)'
;MQSVGRKIAEQTFSTKVDVKIETQAGSGNKSEQSWFVLHCLKGGNLSQELATLSLDVALSNSPYVSIAVPKDIDADFKGHVFCLMPLPLEDKSLTGYPVHVNGHFALSQNRRHVKWPTADQVRNKAHIDKSIRWNNCLLVEVLAGVYHEVIQDLLQTCKAKGNTKEDLDRLYRSIPDHRKVTSHWDLICEPFFQTFLQTACLFSDSLGGKWIRPKGAVFKIFDTNVTEAIQETICRLMQACCIGLVDVPDHIVAVLKHRKYSVQTMSQEFIRTCLTSNTSYKSFSCEEKFNILSFLVSDGNYSKLSGLELLPLYNGSFCTFNNNKNNRVFICKDDVALSPGQEERFIKKGLNDEIYNHLFMMASNGIYIDYSF
;
A
#
# COMPACT_ATOMS: atom_id res chain seq x y z
N MET A 1 2.97 56.61 -9.73
CA MET A 1 2.52 55.55 -8.81
C MET A 1 3.66 54.57 -8.63
N GLN A 2 4.29 54.51 -7.46
CA GLN A 2 5.31 53.51 -7.17
C GLN A 2 4.67 52.12 -7.31
N SER A 3 5.21 51.28 -8.18
CA SER A 3 4.84 49.87 -8.23
C SER A 3 5.17 49.28 -6.87
N VAL A 4 4.15 48.86 -6.12
CA VAL A 4 4.36 48.00 -4.96
C VAL A 4 5.05 46.76 -5.50
N GLY A 5 6.37 46.67 -5.32
CA GLY A 5 7.16 45.56 -5.84
C GLY A 5 6.59 44.26 -5.31
N ARG A 6 6.26 43.33 -6.20
CA ARG A 6 5.86 41.98 -5.78
C ARG A 6 6.99 41.40 -4.95
N LYS A 7 6.68 40.98 -3.72
CA LYS A 7 7.61 40.28 -2.85
C LYS A 7 7.10 38.86 -2.66
N ILE A 8 8.01 37.92 -2.77
CA ILE A 8 7.77 36.54 -2.37
C ILE A 8 7.66 36.52 -0.84
N ALA A 9 6.74 35.73 -0.31
CA ALA A 9 6.66 35.51 1.13
C ALA A 9 8.00 34.94 1.65
N GLU A 10 8.52 35.49 2.75
CA GLU A 10 9.79 35.06 3.34
C GLU A 10 9.73 33.63 3.91
N GLN A 11 8.53 33.19 4.30
CA GLN A 11 8.24 31.85 4.82
C GLN A 11 7.01 31.25 4.16
N THR A 12 6.89 29.93 4.24
CA THR A 12 5.67 29.22 3.80
C THR A 12 4.56 29.41 4.83
N PHE A 13 3.36 29.74 4.37
CA PHE A 13 2.17 29.86 5.20
C PHE A 13 1.20 28.73 4.86
N SER A 14 0.83 27.93 5.85
CA SER A 14 -0.13 26.83 5.71
C SER A 14 -1.30 27.00 6.69
N THR A 15 -2.51 26.72 6.24
CA THR A 15 -3.72 26.75 7.08
C THR A 15 -4.52 25.47 6.87
N LYS A 16 -4.92 24.83 7.96
CA LYS A 16 -5.63 23.55 7.98
C LYS A 16 -7.02 23.76 8.57
N VAL A 17 -8.05 23.31 7.88
CA VAL A 17 -9.45 23.57 8.26
C VAL A 17 -10.28 22.31 8.05
N ASP A 18 -11.05 21.91 9.06
CA ASP A 18 -12.15 20.99 8.89
C ASP A 18 -13.41 21.77 8.48
N VAL A 19 -13.95 21.47 7.31
CA VAL A 19 -15.14 22.13 6.75
C VAL A 19 -16.29 21.14 6.74
N LYS A 20 -17.45 21.55 7.24
CA LYS A 20 -18.71 20.78 7.17
C LYS A 20 -19.74 21.62 6.43
N ILE A 21 -20.34 21.04 5.39
CA ILE A 21 -21.30 21.68 4.50
C ILE A 21 -22.62 20.92 4.62
N GLU A 22 -23.67 21.61 5.06
CA GLU A 22 -25.03 21.09 5.12
C GLU A 22 -25.84 21.74 4.01
N THR A 23 -26.40 20.92 3.12
CA THR A 23 -27.25 21.36 2.03
C THR A 23 -28.67 20.89 2.29
N GLN A 24 -29.64 21.80 2.23
CA GLN A 24 -31.06 21.48 2.34
C GLN A 24 -31.73 21.71 0.99
N ALA A 25 -32.16 20.62 0.33
CA ALA A 25 -32.94 20.71 -0.89
C ALA A 25 -34.35 21.23 -0.57
N GLY A 26 -34.98 21.90 -1.54
CA GLY A 26 -36.36 22.37 -1.42
C GLY A 26 -37.39 21.26 -1.17
N SER A 27 -37.01 19.99 -1.40
CA SER A 27 -37.80 18.79 -1.08
C SER A 27 -37.69 18.32 0.38
N GLY A 28 -36.90 19.00 1.22
CA GLY A 28 -36.66 18.62 2.62
C GLY A 28 -35.51 17.65 2.84
N ASN A 29 -34.91 17.10 1.78
CA ASN A 29 -33.71 16.25 1.89
C ASN A 29 -32.51 17.08 2.36
N LYS A 30 -31.88 16.66 3.46
CA LYS A 30 -30.62 17.21 3.96
C LYS A 30 -29.48 16.32 3.51
N SER A 31 -28.44 16.91 2.92
CA SER A 31 -27.17 16.23 2.65
C SER A 31 -26.05 16.93 3.38
N GLU A 32 -25.19 16.16 4.04
CA GLU A 32 -24.03 16.66 4.77
C GLU A 32 -22.75 16.17 4.10
N GLN A 33 -21.79 17.06 3.92
CA GLN A 33 -20.46 16.73 3.40
C GLN A 33 -19.40 17.35 4.29
N SER A 34 -18.42 16.54 4.68
CA SER A 34 -17.29 17.01 5.51
C SER A 34 -15.97 16.85 4.78
N TRP A 35 -15.07 17.81 4.97
CA TRP A 35 -13.81 17.93 4.26
C TRP A 35 -12.68 18.33 5.22
N PHE A 36 -11.49 17.79 4.99
CA PHE A 36 -10.25 18.34 5.51
C PHE A 36 -9.59 19.16 4.41
N VAL A 37 -9.33 20.44 4.65
CA VAL A 37 -8.79 21.37 3.67
C VAL A 37 -7.46 21.92 4.15
N LEU A 38 -6.41 21.74 3.35
CA LEU A 38 -5.09 22.32 3.59
C LEU A 38 -4.82 23.38 2.53
N HIS A 39 -4.63 24.62 2.97
CA HIS A 39 -4.22 25.76 2.16
C HIS A 39 -2.74 26.03 2.35
N CYS A 40 -1.99 26.26 1.27
CA CYS A 40 -0.56 26.55 1.32
C CYS A 40 -0.20 27.67 0.35
N LEU A 41 0.38 28.74 0.89
CA LEU A 41 1.12 29.75 0.13
C LEU A 41 2.61 29.50 0.35
N LYS A 42 3.28 28.96 -0.68
CA LYS A 42 4.70 28.64 -0.59
C LYS A 42 5.54 29.92 -0.54
N GLY A 43 6.45 29.97 0.41
CA GLY A 43 7.43 31.05 0.56
C GLY A 43 8.77 30.51 1.03
N GLY A 44 9.78 31.37 1.06
CA GLY A 44 11.15 31.01 1.40
C GLY A 44 11.86 30.28 0.26
N ASN A 45 12.29 29.04 0.50
CA ASN A 45 13.11 28.23 -0.41
C ASN A 45 12.31 27.74 -1.64
N LEU A 46 12.16 28.62 -2.64
CA LEU A 46 11.66 28.29 -3.97
C LEU A 46 12.82 27.96 -4.92
N SER A 47 12.58 27.16 -5.97
CA SER A 47 13.56 27.07 -7.05
C SER A 47 13.79 28.45 -7.70
N GLN A 48 14.93 28.62 -8.36
CA GLN A 48 15.23 29.84 -9.11
C GLN A 48 14.16 30.13 -10.17
N GLU A 49 13.62 29.08 -10.80
CA GLU A 49 12.58 29.20 -11.82
C GLU A 49 11.26 29.67 -11.20
N LEU A 50 10.77 29.00 -10.15
CA LEU A 50 9.51 29.37 -9.50
C LEU A 50 9.61 30.77 -8.85
N ALA A 51 10.75 31.14 -8.28
CA ALA A 51 11.00 32.48 -7.76
C ALA A 51 10.93 33.53 -8.88
N THR A 52 11.59 33.29 -10.01
CA THR A 52 11.57 34.20 -11.17
C THR A 52 10.15 34.37 -11.71
N LEU A 53 9.41 33.27 -11.88
CA LEU A 53 8.05 33.30 -12.39
C LEU A 53 7.05 33.95 -11.40
N SER A 54 7.25 33.81 -10.09
CA SER A 54 6.43 34.46 -9.06
C SER A 54 6.55 36.00 -9.08
N LEU A 55 7.71 36.50 -9.50
CA LEU A 55 7.99 37.93 -9.63
C LEU A 55 7.62 38.48 -11.01
N ASP A 56 7.25 37.63 -11.98
CA ASP A 56 6.84 38.05 -13.32
C ASP A 56 5.50 38.80 -13.28
N VAL A 57 5.55 40.09 -13.66
CA VAL A 57 4.41 41.01 -13.62
C VAL A 57 3.26 40.54 -14.52
N ALA A 58 3.57 39.89 -15.63
CA ALA A 58 2.57 39.45 -16.61
C ALA A 58 1.90 38.12 -16.23
N LEU A 59 2.55 37.26 -15.43
CA LEU A 59 1.88 36.08 -14.85
C LEU A 59 0.94 36.46 -13.72
N SER A 60 1.36 37.43 -12.91
CA SER A 60 0.56 37.96 -11.81
C SER A 60 0.10 36.90 -10.76
N ASN A 61 0.73 35.72 -10.71
CA ASN A 61 0.35 34.63 -9.82
C ASN A 61 1.24 34.56 -8.56
N SER A 62 0.70 33.98 -7.50
CA SER A 62 1.43 33.63 -6.27
C SER A 62 1.44 32.11 -6.11
N PRO A 63 2.51 31.50 -5.57
CA PRO A 63 2.67 30.04 -5.49
C PRO A 63 1.78 29.42 -4.41
N TYR A 64 0.48 29.44 -4.67
CA TYR A 64 -0.57 29.01 -3.77
C TYR A 64 -1.28 27.79 -4.34
N VAL A 65 -1.48 26.81 -3.48
CA VAL A 65 -2.28 25.62 -3.73
C VAL A 65 -3.09 25.27 -2.49
N SER A 66 -4.18 24.52 -2.68
CA SER A 66 -4.89 23.89 -1.59
C SER A 66 -5.44 22.53 -2.01
N ILE A 67 -5.55 21.62 -1.05
CA ILE A 67 -6.11 20.29 -1.25
C ILE A 67 -7.30 20.13 -0.30
N ALA A 68 -8.42 19.63 -0.81
CA ALA A 68 -9.57 19.24 0.00
C ALA A 68 -9.80 17.73 -0.10
N VAL A 69 -9.68 17.05 1.03
CA VAL A 69 -9.90 15.62 1.19
C VAL A 69 -11.29 15.37 1.77
N PRO A 70 -12.17 14.58 1.13
CA PRO A 70 -13.43 14.19 1.74
C PRO A 70 -13.19 13.45 3.08
N LYS A 71 -14.11 13.59 4.04
CA LYS A 71 -14.13 12.68 5.20
C LYS A 71 -14.58 11.29 4.79
N ASP A 72 -15.58 11.23 3.92
CA ASP A 72 -16.13 10.00 3.36
C ASP A 72 -15.75 9.92 1.88
N ILE A 73 -14.72 9.13 1.55
CA ILE A 73 -14.26 8.95 0.17
C ILE A 73 -14.99 7.76 -0.44
N ASP A 74 -16.03 8.04 -1.22
CA ASP A 74 -16.72 7.03 -2.01
C ASP A 74 -15.80 6.47 -3.12
N ALA A 75 -16.01 5.22 -3.53
CA ALA A 75 -15.26 4.57 -4.60
C ALA A 75 -15.37 5.32 -5.94
N ASP A 76 -16.51 5.99 -6.15
CA ASP A 76 -16.82 6.79 -7.35
C ASP A 76 -16.43 8.27 -7.23
N PHE A 77 -15.76 8.66 -6.14
CA PHE A 77 -15.33 10.05 -5.95
C PHE A 77 -14.40 10.51 -7.07
N LYS A 78 -14.71 11.68 -7.64
CA LYS A 78 -13.93 12.30 -8.72
C LYS A 78 -13.29 13.58 -8.23
N GLY A 79 -11.96 13.57 -8.16
CA GLY A 79 -11.17 14.77 -7.89
C GLY A 79 -11.24 15.77 -9.04
N HIS A 80 -11.42 17.04 -8.68
CA HIS A 80 -11.55 18.15 -9.62
C HIS A 80 -10.53 19.23 -9.30
N VAL A 81 -10.06 19.92 -10.34
CA VAL A 81 -9.26 21.13 -10.21
C VAL A 81 -10.14 22.38 -10.15
N PHE A 82 -9.77 23.28 -9.24
CA PHE A 82 -10.30 24.62 -9.07
C PHE A 82 -9.18 25.64 -9.22
N CYS A 83 -9.53 26.88 -9.58
CA CYS A 83 -8.58 27.97 -9.67
C CYS A 83 -9.22 29.24 -9.11
N LEU A 84 -9.35 29.31 -7.77
CA LEU A 84 -10.17 30.25 -7.01
C LEU A 84 -11.68 30.08 -7.23
N MET A 85 -12.10 29.88 -8.48
CA MET A 85 -13.47 29.57 -8.88
C MET A 85 -13.55 28.14 -9.44
N PRO A 86 -14.73 27.50 -9.41
CA PRO A 86 -14.99 26.29 -10.15
C PRO A 86 -14.71 26.52 -11.64
N LEU A 87 -13.87 25.66 -12.22
CA LEU A 87 -13.82 25.53 -13.66
C LEU A 87 -15.09 24.79 -14.11
N PRO A 88 -15.53 24.95 -15.38
CA PRO A 88 -16.64 24.14 -15.90
C PRO A 88 -16.41 22.66 -15.58
N LEU A 89 -17.39 22.04 -14.92
CA LEU A 89 -17.35 20.64 -14.47
C LEU A 89 -17.49 19.71 -15.68
N GLU A 90 -16.41 19.64 -16.46
CA GLU A 90 -16.23 18.81 -17.64
C GLU A 90 -15.07 17.84 -17.39
N ASP A 91 -14.86 16.87 -18.27
CA ASP A 91 -13.76 15.90 -18.19
C ASP A 91 -12.39 16.57 -18.03
N LYS A 92 -12.22 17.79 -18.55
CA LYS A 92 -10.97 18.57 -18.45
C LYS A 92 -10.66 19.08 -17.04
N SER A 93 -11.65 19.07 -16.14
CA SER A 93 -11.47 19.43 -14.73
C SER A 93 -11.04 18.23 -13.87
N LEU A 94 -11.11 17.01 -14.39
CA LEU A 94 -10.76 15.80 -13.66
C LEU A 94 -9.25 15.65 -13.50
N THR A 95 -8.79 15.54 -12.26
CA THR A 95 -7.37 15.33 -11.95
C THR A 95 -7.01 13.84 -11.86
N GLY A 96 -8.01 12.99 -11.57
CA GLY A 96 -7.82 11.57 -11.28
C GLY A 96 -7.30 11.29 -9.87
N TYR A 97 -7.12 12.31 -9.04
CA TYR A 97 -6.77 12.16 -7.63
C TYR A 97 -8.02 11.97 -6.76
N PRO A 98 -7.91 11.29 -5.61
CA PRO A 98 -9.01 11.11 -4.67
C PRO A 98 -9.29 12.36 -3.81
N VAL A 99 -8.95 13.56 -4.31
CA VAL A 99 -9.07 14.85 -3.63
C VAL A 99 -9.41 15.96 -4.62
N HIS A 100 -10.03 17.05 -4.13
CA HIS A 100 -10.09 18.28 -4.91
C HIS A 100 -8.78 19.05 -4.77
N VAL A 101 -8.33 19.65 -5.86
CA VAL A 101 -7.12 20.48 -5.92
C VAL A 101 -7.53 21.89 -6.32
N ASN A 102 -6.99 22.88 -5.64
CA ASN A 102 -7.15 24.28 -6.01
C ASN A 102 -5.78 24.96 -6.04
N GLY A 103 -5.63 26.02 -6.82
CA GLY A 103 -4.38 26.77 -6.88
C GLY A 103 -4.42 27.91 -7.87
N HIS A 104 -3.40 28.76 -7.87
CA HIS A 104 -3.26 29.84 -8.85
C HIS A 104 -2.66 29.30 -10.16
N PHE A 105 -3.41 28.43 -10.83
CA PHE A 105 -3.02 27.87 -12.12
C PHE A 105 -3.19 28.90 -13.23
N ALA A 106 -2.27 28.92 -14.19
CA ALA A 106 -2.51 29.60 -15.44
C ALA A 106 -3.52 28.81 -16.29
N LEU A 107 -4.55 29.51 -16.76
CA LEU A 107 -5.64 28.91 -17.53
C LEU A 107 -5.47 29.16 -19.04
N SER A 108 -6.21 28.38 -19.83
CA SER A 108 -6.41 28.63 -21.26
C SER A 108 -7.04 29.99 -21.55
N GLN A 109 -7.01 30.45 -22.80
CA GLN A 109 -7.54 31.77 -23.19
C GLN A 109 -9.03 31.92 -22.87
N ASN A 110 -9.84 30.87 -23.06
CA ASN A 110 -11.26 30.86 -22.69
C ASN A 110 -11.49 30.57 -21.20
N ARG A 111 -10.41 30.40 -20.41
CA ARG A 111 -10.40 30.15 -18.96
C ARG A 111 -11.22 28.93 -18.52
N ARG A 112 -11.43 27.95 -19.40
CA ARG A 112 -12.22 26.75 -19.09
C ARG A 112 -11.41 25.58 -18.51
N HIS A 113 -10.08 25.61 -18.66
CA HIS A 113 -9.20 24.54 -18.20
C HIS A 113 -7.80 25.08 -17.91
N VAL A 114 -7.06 24.37 -17.06
CA VAL A 114 -5.63 24.60 -16.80
C VAL A 114 -4.85 24.49 -18.10
N LYS A 115 -3.90 25.41 -18.29
CA LYS A 115 -3.09 25.47 -19.51
C LYS A 115 -1.97 24.43 -19.44
N TRP A 116 -1.96 23.53 -20.43
CA TRP A 116 -0.98 22.45 -20.57
C TRP A 116 -0.19 22.61 -21.87
N PRO A 117 0.99 21.95 -22.01
CA PRO A 117 1.66 21.85 -23.29
C PRO A 117 0.77 21.16 -24.34
N THR A 118 0.78 21.68 -25.56
CA THR A 118 0.17 21.00 -26.71
C THR A 118 1.01 19.78 -27.13
N ALA A 119 0.40 18.82 -27.82
CA ALA A 119 1.10 17.62 -28.30
C ALA A 119 2.34 17.97 -29.16
N ASP A 120 2.23 18.99 -30.02
CA ASP A 120 3.34 19.46 -30.85
C ASP A 120 4.46 20.10 -30.04
N GLN A 121 4.14 20.85 -28.99
CA GLN A 121 5.16 21.44 -28.09
C GLN A 121 5.94 20.36 -27.37
N VAL A 122 5.27 19.30 -26.91
CA VAL A 122 5.93 18.14 -26.27
C VAL A 122 6.82 17.42 -27.28
N ARG A 123 6.28 17.08 -28.46
CA ARG A 123 6.98 16.29 -29.49
C ARG A 123 8.22 17.01 -30.03
N ASN A 124 8.10 18.30 -30.31
CA ASN A 124 9.16 19.07 -30.97
C ASN A 124 10.07 19.80 -29.98
N LYS A 125 9.89 19.60 -28.67
CA LYS A 125 10.59 20.34 -27.59
C LYS A 125 10.57 21.86 -27.85
N ALA A 126 9.46 22.35 -28.39
CA ALA A 126 9.30 23.74 -28.75
C ALA A 126 9.30 24.60 -27.49
N HIS A 127 9.58 25.90 -27.64
CA HIS A 127 9.62 26.83 -26.52
C HIS A 127 8.31 26.76 -25.71
N ILE A 128 8.43 26.36 -24.44
CA ILE A 128 7.30 26.26 -23.52
C ILE A 128 7.04 27.65 -22.93
N ASP A 129 5.83 28.15 -23.15
CA ASP A 129 5.41 29.45 -22.62
C ASP A 129 5.51 29.51 -21.08
N LYS A 130 5.83 30.69 -20.54
CA LYS A 130 6.05 30.89 -19.11
C LYS A 130 4.88 30.47 -18.23
N SER A 131 3.65 30.55 -18.74
CA SER A 131 2.45 30.13 -18.00
C SER A 131 2.35 28.61 -17.83
N ILE A 132 2.86 27.84 -18.79
CA ILE A 132 2.94 26.38 -18.70
C ILE A 132 4.07 25.98 -17.74
N ARG A 133 5.23 26.65 -17.83
CA ARG A 133 6.34 26.48 -16.88
C ARG A 133 5.90 26.76 -15.45
N TRP A 134 5.13 27.83 -15.24
CA TRP A 134 4.50 28.15 -13.96
C TRP A 134 3.65 26.99 -13.41
N ASN A 135 2.73 26.44 -14.22
CA ASN A 135 1.90 25.32 -13.80
C ASN A 135 2.75 24.10 -13.43
N ASN A 136 3.77 23.76 -14.23
CA ASN A 136 4.67 22.64 -13.93
C ASN A 136 5.42 22.83 -12.60
N CYS A 137 6.02 24.00 -12.38
CA CYS A 137 6.68 24.33 -11.11
C CYS A 137 5.70 24.23 -9.94
N LEU A 138 4.47 24.75 -10.10
CA LEU A 138 3.46 24.72 -9.05
C LEU A 138 3.05 23.27 -8.69
N LEU A 139 2.93 22.37 -9.67
CA LEU A 139 2.64 20.97 -9.43
C LEU A 139 3.78 20.23 -8.71
N VAL A 140 5.00 20.38 -9.21
CA VAL A 140 6.16 19.59 -8.76
C VAL A 140 6.72 20.11 -7.44
N GLU A 141 6.88 21.43 -7.30
CA GLU A 141 7.56 22.02 -6.14
C GLU A 141 6.61 22.32 -4.98
N VAL A 142 5.35 22.63 -5.28
CA VAL A 142 4.38 23.08 -4.26
C VAL A 142 3.35 22.00 -3.99
N LEU A 143 2.58 21.60 -5.01
CA LEU A 143 1.45 20.70 -4.81
C LEU A 143 1.88 19.31 -4.33
N ALA A 144 2.98 18.75 -4.84
CA ALA A 144 3.49 17.47 -4.36
C ALA A 144 3.86 17.49 -2.86
N GLY A 145 4.52 18.57 -2.42
CA GLY A 145 4.85 18.77 -1.00
C GLY A 145 3.61 18.95 -0.13
N VAL A 146 2.62 19.70 -0.62
CA VAL A 146 1.35 19.90 0.07
C VAL A 146 0.54 18.61 0.16
N TYR A 147 0.53 17.80 -0.89
CA TYR A 147 -0.10 16.47 -0.87
C TYR A 147 0.56 15.57 0.17
N HIS A 148 1.90 15.60 0.25
CA HIS A 148 2.62 14.88 1.28
C HIS A 148 2.22 15.34 2.70
N GLU A 149 2.11 16.65 2.93
CA GLU A 149 1.67 17.22 4.21
C GLU A 149 0.25 16.75 4.58
N VAL A 150 -0.68 16.75 3.62
CA VAL A 150 -2.04 16.20 3.82
C VAL A 150 -1.99 14.75 4.32
N ILE A 151 -1.17 13.90 3.69
CA ILE A 151 -1.04 12.49 4.11
C ILE A 151 -0.41 12.39 5.52
N GLN A 152 0.54 13.26 5.87
CA GLN A 152 1.08 13.32 7.23
C GLN A 152 0.03 13.72 8.26
N ASP A 153 -0.82 14.71 7.95
CA ASP A 153 -1.88 15.16 8.85
C ASP A 153 -2.95 14.08 9.07
N LEU A 154 -3.34 13.38 8.00
CA LEU A 154 -4.26 12.24 8.10
C LEU A 154 -3.64 11.11 8.93
N LEU A 155 -2.36 10.82 8.74
CA LEU A 155 -1.62 9.83 9.51
C LEU A 155 -1.54 10.20 10.99
N GLN A 156 -1.27 11.46 11.32
CA GLN A 156 -1.28 11.92 12.71
C GLN A 156 -2.67 11.83 13.34
N THR A 157 -3.72 12.11 12.55
CA THR A 157 -5.11 11.92 12.98
C THR A 157 -5.40 10.45 13.29
N CYS A 158 -4.93 9.52 12.45
CA CYS A 158 -5.04 8.08 12.71
C CYS A 158 -4.38 7.72 14.04
N LYS A 159 -3.13 8.18 14.26
CA LYS A 159 -2.40 7.93 15.52
C LYS A 159 -3.12 8.46 16.74
N ALA A 160 -3.65 9.69 16.67
CA ALA A 160 -4.36 10.33 17.77
C ALA A 160 -5.65 9.59 18.16
N LYS A 161 -6.31 8.93 17.20
CA LYS A 161 -7.55 8.18 17.40
C LYS A 161 -7.35 6.69 17.64
N GLY A 162 -6.10 6.22 17.80
CA GLY A 162 -5.82 4.81 18.06
C GLY A 162 -5.85 3.91 16.82
N ASN A 163 -5.66 4.46 15.62
CA ASN A 163 -5.60 3.74 14.34
C ASN A 163 -6.85 2.92 14.03
N THR A 164 -8.04 3.54 14.12
CA THR A 164 -9.30 2.89 13.74
C THR A 164 -9.29 2.42 12.28
N LYS A 165 -10.08 1.39 11.97
CA LYS A 165 -10.15 0.84 10.62
C LYS A 165 -10.67 1.90 9.63
N GLU A 166 -11.63 2.71 10.05
CA GLU A 166 -12.22 3.78 9.24
C GLU A 166 -11.20 4.88 8.92
N ASP A 167 -10.40 5.32 9.90
CA ASP A 167 -9.37 6.35 9.68
C ASP A 167 -8.23 5.80 8.79
N LEU A 168 -7.85 4.53 8.95
CA LEU A 168 -6.85 3.86 8.09
C LEU A 168 -7.35 3.72 6.65
N ASP A 169 -8.59 3.30 6.46
CA ASP A 169 -9.22 3.20 5.14
C ASP A 169 -9.27 4.58 4.46
N ARG A 170 -9.67 5.64 5.19
CA ARG A 170 -9.64 7.01 4.69
C ARG A 170 -8.23 7.46 4.30
N LEU A 171 -7.22 7.20 5.13
CA LEU A 171 -5.82 7.53 4.85
C LEU A 171 -5.37 6.87 3.55
N TYR A 172 -5.58 5.55 3.42
CA TYR A 172 -5.13 4.80 2.25
C TYR A 172 -5.90 5.15 0.98
N ARG A 173 -7.20 5.43 1.06
CA ARG A 173 -8.00 5.95 -0.07
C ARG A 173 -7.57 7.34 -0.53
N SER A 174 -6.98 8.13 0.37
CA SER A 174 -6.44 9.45 0.03
C SER A 174 -5.11 9.39 -0.74
N ILE A 175 -4.44 8.25 -0.77
CA ILE A 175 -3.20 8.06 -1.53
C ILE A 175 -3.52 7.90 -3.03
N PRO A 176 -2.81 8.60 -3.94
CA PRO A 176 -3.10 8.55 -5.36
C PRO A 176 -2.99 7.15 -5.98
N ASP A 177 -3.95 6.77 -6.82
CA ASP A 177 -3.84 5.60 -7.69
C ASP A 177 -3.30 6.02 -9.06
N HIS A 178 -2.06 5.64 -9.37
CA HIS A 178 -1.40 5.97 -10.64
C HIS A 178 -2.19 5.53 -11.88
N ARG A 179 -3.09 4.55 -11.77
CA ARG A 179 -3.93 4.07 -12.87
C ARG A 179 -5.07 5.02 -13.20
N LYS A 180 -5.46 5.90 -12.26
CA LYS A 180 -6.57 6.84 -12.39
C LYS A 180 -6.13 8.27 -12.68
N VAL A 181 -4.88 8.62 -12.34
CA VAL A 181 -4.33 9.97 -12.54
C VAL A 181 -4.26 10.32 -14.03
N THR A 182 -4.74 11.50 -14.39
CA THR A 182 -4.71 11.95 -15.79
C THR A 182 -3.31 12.45 -16.18
N SER A 183 -2.96 12.34 -17.47
CA SER A 183 -1.57 12.50 -17.96
C SER A 183 -0.88 13.80 -17.57
N HIS A 184 -1.61 14.91 -17.49
CA HIS A 184 -1.05 16.21 -17.10
C HIS A 184 -0.75 16.31 -15.60
N TRP A 185 -1.47 15.55 -14.78
CA TRP A 185 -1.37 15.59 -13.33
C TRP A 185 -0.39 14.55 -12.76
N ASP A 186 0.03 13.57 -13.57
CA ASP A 186 1.05 12.56 -13.20
C ASP A 186 2.40 13.19 -12.79
N LEU A 187 2.66 14.44 -13.16
CA LEU A 187 3.83 15.22 -12.72
C LEU A 187 3.98 15.28 -11.19
N ILE A 188 2.89 15.18 -10.43
CA ILE A 188 2.92 15.17 -8.96
C ILE A 188 3.34 13.79 -8.42
N CYS A 189 3.03 12.71 -9.14
CA CYS A 189 3.19 11.36 -8.62
C CYS A 189 4.64 11.03 -8.27
N GLU A 190 5.60 11.34 -9.14
CA GLU A 190 7.02 11.06 -8.86
C GLU A 190 7.53 11.76 -7.59
N PRO A 191 7.49 13.11 -7.45
CA PRO A 191 7.98 13.79 -6.25
C PRO A 191 7.20 13.40 -4.98
N PHE A 192 5.89 13.17 -5.10
CA PHE A 192 5.08 12.69 -3.98
C PHE A 192 5.54 11.31 -3.50
N PHE A 193 5.64 10.32 -4.41
CA PHE A 193 5.98 8.95 -4.03
C PHE A 193 7.44 8.82 -3.57
N GLN A 194 8.37 9.60 -4.13
CA GLN A 194 9.74 9.67 -3.61
C GLN A 194 9.78 10.00 -2.11
N THR A 195 8.95 10.95 -1.69
CA THR A 195 8.85 11.36 -0.27
C THR A 195 8.07 10.33 0.54
N PHE A 196 6.91 9.88 0.04
CA PHE A 196 6.04 8.90 0.70
C PHE A 196 6.79 7.59 1.03
N LEU A 197 7.60 7.07 0.11
CA LEU A 197 8.37 5.83 0.29
C LEU A 197 9.42 5.90 1.40
N GLN A 198 9.83 7.10 1.80
CA GLN A 198 10.80 7.33 2.88
C GLN A 198 10.13 7.52 4.24
N THR A 199 8.81 7.72 4.27
CA THR A 199 8.04 7.93 5.50
C THR A 199 7.46 6.63 6.03
N ALA A 200 7.44 6.47 7.35
CA ALA A 200 6.74 5.39 8.02
C ALA A 200 5.22 5.65 7.98
N CYS A 201 4.58 5.15 6.92
CA CYS A 201 3.20 5.47 6.56
C CYS A 201 2.29 4.25 6.38
N LEU A 202 2.82 3.03 6.55
CA LEU A 202 2.03 1.81 6.52
C LEU A 202 1.83 1.30 7.94
N PHE A 203 0.60 0.99 8.30
CA PHE A 203 0.24 0.48 9.61
C PHE A 203 0.40 -1.05 9.68
N SER A 204 1.02 -1.52 10.76
CA SER A 204 1.29 -2.95 11.00
C SER A 204 0.80 -3.38 12.37
N ASP A 205 -0.30 -4.15 12.37
CA ASP A 205 -0.86 -4.76 13.58
C ASP A 205 0.07 -5.81 14.20
N SER A 206 0.80 -6.57 13.36
CA SER A 206 1.69 -7.64 13.80
C SER A 206 2.89 -7.16 14.64
N LEU A 207 3.17 -5.86 14.64
CA LEU A 207 4.21 -5.23 15.44
C LEU A 207 3.66 -4.45 16.64
N GLY A 208 2.42 -4.73 17.05
CA GLY A 208 1.73 -4.02 18.13
C GLY A 208 1.26 -2.63 17.71
N GLY A 209 0.77 -2.50 16.47
CA GLY A 209 0.22 -1.25 15.94
C GLY A 209 1.29 -0.20 15.60
N LYS A 210 2.41 -0.63 15.01
CA LYS A 210 3.50 0.27 14.61
C LYS A 210 3.35 0.73 13.17
N TRP A 211 3.81 1.95 12.93
CA TRP A 211 3.93 2.52 11.59
C TRP A 211 5.30 2.18 11.02
N ILE A 212 5.33 1.57 9.84
CA ILE A 212 6.55 1.15 9.16
C ILE A 212 6.66 1.79 7.78
N ARG A 213 7.88 1.85 7.25
CA ARG A 213 8.14 2.30 5.88
C ARG A 213 7.72 1.22 4.90
N PRO A 214 7.39 1.57 3.64
CA PRO A 214 7.23 0.58 2.57
C PRO A 214 8.46 -0.32 2.39
N LYS A 215 9.67 0.22 2.64
CA LYS A 215 10.90 -0.58 2.63
C LYS A 215 10.89 -1.63 3.75
N GLY A 216 10.90 -2.90 3.37
CA GLY A 216 10.95 -4.01 4.33
C GLY A 216 9.61 -4.36 4.98
N ALA A 217 8.50 -3.79 4.49
CA ALA A 217 7.17 -4.25 4.83
C ALA A 217 6.83 -5.53 4.06
N VAL A 218 6.13 -6.45 4.73
CA VAL A 218 5.54 -7.63 4.10
C VAL A 218 4.06 -7.37 3.92
N PHE A 219 3.56 -7.51 2.70
CA PHE A 219 2.17 -7.24 2.37
C PHE A 219 1.34 -8.49 2.57
N LYS A 220 0.16 -8.35 3.18
CA LYS A 220 -0.83 -9.42 3.40
C LYS A 220 -1.50 -9.83 2.08
N ILE A 221 -0.69 -10.37 1.18
CA ILE A 221 -1.06 -10.86 -0.14
C ILE A 221 -0.55 -12.30 -0.20
N PHE A 222 -1.46 -13.22 -0.46
CA PHE A 222 -1.16 -14.63 -0.65
C PHE A 222 -1.17 -14.94 -2.14
N ASP A 223 -0.17 -15.70 -2.61
CA ASP A 223 -0.05 -16.06 -4.03
C ASP A 223 -1.07 -17.14 -4.44
N THR A 224 -1.64 -17.84 -3.45
CA THR A 224 -2.64 -18.89 -3.62
C THR A 224 -3.92 -18.54 -2.89
N ASN A 225 -5.04 -19.09 -3.38
CA ASN A 225 -6.30 -19.00 -2.67
C ASN A 225 -6.21 -19.87 -1.41
N VAL A 226 -6.20 -19.24 -0.24
CA VAL A 226 -6.01 -19.88 1.06
C VAL A 226 -7.23 -19.64 1.93
N THR A 227 -7.58 -20.62 2.76
CA THR A 227 -8.70 -20.50 3.70
C THR A 227 -8.41 -19.45 4.77
N GLU A 228 -9.46 -18.86 5.35
CA GLU A 228 -9.34 -17.84 6.40
C GLU A 228 -8.53 -18.36 7.60
N ALA A 229 -8.73 -19.62 8.00
CA ALA A 229 -7.96 -20.26 9.07
C ALA A 229 -6.45 -20.33 8.78
N ILE A 230 -6.06 -20.59 7.54
CA ILE A 230 -4.64 -20.56 7.13
C ILE A 230 -4.12 -19.13 7.17
N GLN A 231 -4.87 -18.16 6.64
CA GLN A 231 -4.47 -16.75 6.68
C GLN A 231 -4.22 -16.28 8.11
N GLU A 232 -5.15 -16.53 9.03
CA GLU A 232 -5.02 -16.20 10.45
C GLU A 232 -3.80 -16.87 11.09
N THR A 233 -3.56 -18.15 10.77
CA THR A 233 -2.40 -18.87 11.29
C THR A 233 -1.08 -18.27 10.81
N ILE A 234 -0.99 -17.93 9.52
CA ILE A 234 0.20 -17.31 8.93
C ILE A 234 0.39 -15.87 9.47
N CYS A 235 -0.68 -15.10 9.68
CA CYS A 235 -0.61 -13.80 10.37
C CYS A 235 -0.08 -13.96 11.81
N ARG A 236 -0.62 -14.95 12.54
CA ARG A 236 -0.07 -15.61 13.74
C ARG A 236 1.46 -15.68 13.74
N LEU A 237 1.94 -16.45 12.79
CA LEU A 237 3.34 -16.75 12.60
C LEU A 237 4.18 -15.49 12.38
N MET A 238 3.71 -14.58 11.52
CA MET A 238 4.43 -13.33 11.25
C MET A 238 4.56 -12.45 12.50
N GLN A 239 3.51 -12.37 13.31
CA GLN A 239 3.55 -11.66 14.59
C GLN A 239 4.56 -12.29 15.56
N ALA A 240 4.56 -13.63 15.68
CA ALA A 240 5.51 -14.35 16.52
C ALA A 240 6.97 -14.25 16.05
N CYS A 241 7.18 -13.93 14.77
CA CYS A 241 8.50 -13.67 14.18
C CYS A 241 8.91 -12.19 14.24
N CYS A 242 8.09 -11.30 14.81
CA CYS A 242 8.30 -9.85 14.80
C CYS A 242 8.47 -9.28 13.38
N ILE A 243 7.71 -9.80 12.41
CA ILE A 243 7.70 -9.34 11.02
C ILE A 243 6.61 -8.28 10.84
N GLY A 244 6.94 -7.17 10.17
CA GLY A 244 6.03 -6.07 9.86
C GLY A 244 5.07 -6.41 8.72
N LEU A 245 3.93 -7.00 9.06
CA LEU A 245 2.84 -7.31 8.14
C LEU A 245 1.95 -6.07 7.96
N VAL A 246 1.67 -5.71 6.72
CA VAL A 246 0.79 -4.58 6.37
C VAL A 246 -0.38 -5.07 5.52
N ASP A 247 -1.57 -4.59 5.87
CA ASP A 247 -2.80 -4.78 5.11
C ASP A 247 -3.18 -3.44 4.47
N VAL A 248 -3.12 -3.38 3.14
CA VAL A 248 -3.32 -2.14 2.38
C VAL A 248 -4.16 -2.43 1.12
N PRO A 249 -4.90 -1.42 0.63
CA PRO A 249 -5.62 -1.55 -0.64
C PRO A 249 -4.71 -1.85 -1.85
N ASP A 250 -5.28 -2.53 -2.85
CA ASP A 250 -4.58 -2.94 -4.09
C ASP A 250 -3.87 -1.79 -4.80
N HIS A 251 -4.46 -0.59 -4.85
CA HIS A 251 -3.86 0.53 -5.57
C HIS A 251 -2.50 0.94 -5.00
N ILE A 252 -2.31 0.82 -3.68
CA ILE A 252 -1.02 1.11 -3.05
C ILE A 252 0.03 0.11 -3.54
N VAL A 253 -0.30 -1.18 -3.55
CA VAL A 253 0.61 -2.22 -4.05
C VAL A 253 0.89 -2.06 -5.54
N ALA A 254 -0.12 -1.71 -6.33
CA ALA A 254 0.02 -1.44 -7.75
C ALA A 254 1.00 -0.28 -8.01
N VAL A 255 0.91 0.81 -7.24
CA VAL A 255 1.86 1.94 -7.34
C VAL A 255 3.28 1.50 -6.99
N LEU A 256 3.46 0.74 -5.90
CA LEU A 256 4.78 0.25 -5.48
C LEU A 256 5.42 -0.60 -6.59
N LYS A 257 4.66 -1.52 -7.18
CA LYS A 257 5.12 -2.36 -8.30
C LYS A 257 5.46 -1.51 -9.54
N HIS A 258 4.60 -0.57 -9.92
CA HIS A 258 4.82 0.32 -11.06
C HIS A 258 6.13 1.13 -10.94
N ARG A 259 6.45 1.58 -9.72
CA ARG A 259 7.69 2.32 -9.42
C ARG A 259 8.90 1.40 -9.18
N LYS A 260 8.81 0.11 -9.55
CA LYS A 260 9.86 -0.92 -9.39
C LYS A 260 10.33 -1.08 -7.94
N TYR A 261 9.44 -0.84 -6.99
CA TYR A 261 9.71 -1.10 -5.59
C TYR A 261 9.56 -2.59 -5.30
N SER A 262 10.47 -3.15 -4.49
CA SER A 262 10.38 -4.55 -4.09
C SER A 262 9.22 -4.73 -3.12
N VAL A 263 8.16 -5.40 -3.57
CA VAL A 263 6.99 -5.75 -2.75
C VAL A 263 7.17 -7.20 -2.31
N GLN A 264 7.37 -7.40 -1.01
CA GLN A 264 7.44 -8.74 -0.42
C GLN A 264 6.03 -9.19 -0.02
N THR A 265 5.59 -10.33 -0.55
CA THR A 265 4.27 -10.93 -0.26
C THR A 265 4.42 -12.11 0.69
N MET A 266 3.30 -12.63 1.19
CA MET A 266 3.26 -13.86 2.00
C MET A 266 3.37 -15.09 1.10
N SER A 267 4.46 -15.20 0.34
CA SER A 267 4.74 -16.36 -0.51
C SER A 267 5.22 -17.55 0.31
N GLN A 268 5.03 -18.77 -0.20
CA GLN A 268 5.52 -20.00 0.42
C GLN A 268 7.03 -19.95 0.65
N GLU A 269 7.80 -19.45 -0.34
CA GLU A 269 9.25 -19.28 -0.22
C GLU A 269 9.64 -18.34 0.93
N PHE A 270 8.93 -17.21 1.06
CA PHE A 270 9.17 -16.28 2.15
C PHE A 270 8.90 -16.92 3.50
N ILE A 271 7.74 -17.58 3.67
CA ILE A 271 7.37 -18.24 4.93
C ILE A 271 8.36 -19.34 5.30
N ARG A 272 8.86 -20.15 4.36
CA ARG A 272 9.92 -21.14 4.63
C ARG A 272 11.20 -20.48 5.15
N THR A 273 11.60 -19.38 4.52
CA THR A 273 12.80 -18.62 4.94
C THR A 273 12.65 -18.09 6.36
N CYS A 274 11.46 -17.59 6.71
CA CYS A 274 11.14 -17.16 8.08
C CYS A 274 11.20 -18.31 9.08
N LEU A 275 10.58 -19.45 8.78
CA LEU A 275 10.55 -20.62 9.65
C LEU A 275 11.92 -21.28 9.84
N THR A 276 12.80 -21.19 8.83
CA THR A 276 14.18 -21.67 8.96
C THR A 276 14.99 -20.80 9.92
N SER A 277 14.66 -19.51 9.96
CA SER A 277 15.36 -18.52 10.79
C SER A 277 14.77 -18.36 12.19
N ASN A 278 13.57 -18.90 12.45
CA ASN A 278 12.82 -18.68 13.67
C ASN A 278 12.05 -19.93 14.12
N THR A 279 12.19 -20.32 15.39
CA THR A 279 11.56 -21.53 15.96
C THR A 279 10.23 -21.27 16.69
N SER A 280 9.67 -20.05 16.63
CA SER A 280 8.42 -19.68 17.32
C SER A 280 7.23 -20.57 16.94
N TYR A 281 7.21 -21.11 15.73
CA TYR A 281 6.14 -22.03 15.28
C TYR A 281 6.13 -23.37 16.04
N LYS A 282 7.19 -23.74 16.75
CA LYS A 282 7.26 -25.02 17.48
C LYS A 282 6.26 -25.08 18.63
N SER A 283 5.93 -23.93 19.23
CA SER A 283 4.93 -23.84 20.31
C SER A 283 3.49 -23.72 19.82
N PHE A 284 3.26 -23.72 18.50
CA PHE A 284 1.92 -23.60 17.93
C PHE A 284 1.12 -24.90 18.13
N SER A 285 -0.20 -24.78 18.11
CA SER A 285 -1.11 -25.91 18.25
C SER A 285 -0.97 -26.89 17.06
N CYS A 286 -1.48 -28.10 17.23
CA CYS A 286 -1.45 -29.09 16.15
C CYS A 286 -2.16 -28.59 14.89
N GLU A 287 -3.33 -27.98 15.03
CA GLU A 287 -4.12 -27.42 13.93
C GLU A 287 -3.34 -26.33 13.16
N GLU A 288 -2.62 -25.49 13.89
CA GLU A 288 -1.84 -24.41 13.31
C GLU A 288 -0.64 -24.93 12.54
N LYS A 289 0.04 -25.94 13.07
CA LYS A 289 1.11 -26.62 12.36
C LYS A 289 0.59 -27.29 11.08
N PHE A 290 -0.63 -27.83 11.09
CA PHE A 290 -1.28 -28.34 9.87
C PHE A 290 -1.59 -27.23 8.87
N ASN A 291 -2.11 -26.09 9.32
CA ASN A 291 -2.39 -24.94 8.46
C ASN A 291 -1.11 -24.39 7.81
N ILE A 292 -0.02 -24.29 8.58
CA ILE A 292 1.31 -23.92 8.05
C ILE A 292 1.78 -24.96 7.04
N LEU A 293 1.70 -26.25 7.37
CA LEU A 293 2.15 -27.31 6.47
C LEU A 293 1.36 -27.32 5.16
N SER A 294 0.02 -27.28 5.22
CA SER A 294 -0.88 -27.18 4.05
C SER A 294 -0.49 -26.01 3.16
N PHE A 295 -0.27 -24.83 3.75
CA PHE A 295 0.20 -23.66 3.02
C PHE A 295 1.54 -23.92 2.31
N LEU A 296 2.51 -24.49 3.02
CA LEU A 296 3.86 -24.71 2.50
C LEU A 296 3.96 -25.82 1.44
N VAL A 297 3.10 -26.84 1.46
CA VAL A 297 3.17 -27.94 0.47
C VAL A 297 2.44 -27.63 -0.83
N SER A 298 1.55 -26.62 -0.81
CA SER A 298 0.69 -26.24 -1.95
C SER A 298 1.44 -25.86 -3.23
N ASP A 299 2.69 -25.40 -3.14
CA ASP A 299 3.52 -25.05 -4.32
C ASP A 299 4.30 -26.25 -4.90
N GLY A 300 4.20 -27.43 -4.28
CA GLY A 300 4.89 -28.66 -4.69
C GLY A 300 6.41 -28.68 -4.46
N ASN A 301 7.01 -27.64 -3.86
CA ASN A 301 8.46 -27.55 -3.67
C ASN A 301 8.92 -28.18 -2.35
N TYR A 302 8.80 -29.50 -2.27
CA TYR A 302 9.11 -30.27 -1.07
C TYR A 302 10.58 -30.15 -0.64
N SER A 303 11.52 -29.99 -1.58
CA SER A 303 12.96 -29.92 -1.29
C SER A 303 13.34 -28.82 -0.28
N LYS A 304 12.56 -27.74 -0.22
CA LYS A 304 12.81 -26.59 0.66
C LYS A 304 12.21 -26.73 2.06
N LEU A 305 11.62 -27.87 2.40
CA LEU A 305 11.08 -28.14 3.74
C LEU A 305 12.14 -28.66 4.73
N SER A 306 13.36 -28.95 4.27
CA SER A 306 14.41 -29.51 5.12
C SER A 306 14.67 -28.66 6.36
N GLY A 307 14.74 -29.30 7.53
CA GLY A 307 15.00 -28.62 8.80
C GLY A 307 13.76 -28.06 9.49
N LEU A 308 12.58 -28.11 8.88
CA LEU A 308 11.33 -27.67 9.50
C LEU A 308 10.68 -28.79 10.32
N GLU A 309 10.29 -28.50 11.56
CA GLU A 309 9.63 -29.43 12.49
C GLU A 309 8.10 -29.42 12.33
N LEU A 310 7.65 -29.82 11.14
CA LEU A 310 6.24 -29.78 10.73
C LEU A 310 5.74 -31.12 10.18
N LEU A 311 6.53 -32.20 10.23
CA LEU A 311 6.10 -33.51 9.77
C LEU A 311 5.29 -34.24 10.86
N PRO A 312 3.97 -34.48 10.67
CA PRO A 312 3.11 -35.04 11.71
C PRO A 312 3.30 -36.55 11.89
N LEU A 313 3.47 -36.98 13.15
CA LEU A 313 3.65 -38.38 13.54
C LEU A 313 2.39 -39.00 14.13
N TYR A 314 2.34 -40.34 14.16
CA TYR A 314 1.19 -41.11 14.62
C TYR A 314 0.85 -40.87 16.09
N ASN A 315 1.87 -40.69 16.93
CA ASN A 315 1.71 -40.32 18.35
C ASN A 315 1.17 -38.88 18.56
N GLY A 316 0.94 -38.13 17.49
CA GLY A 316 0.45 -36.75 17.52
C GLY A 316 1.54 -35.69 17.68
N SER A 317 2.81 -36.08 17.79
CA SER A 317 3.94 -35.13 17.79
C SER A 317 4.34 -34.73 16.36
N PHE A 318 5.27 -33.78 16.26
CA PHE A 318 5.83 -33.32 14.99
C PHE A 318 7.33 -33.55 14.99
N CYS A 319 7.87 -33.97 13.86
CA CYS A 319 9.31 -34.13 13.67
C CYS A 319 9.84 -33.29 12.51
N THR A 320 11.17 -33.26 12.40
CA THR A 320 11.87 -32.47 11.40
C THR A 320 11.95 -33.19 10.07
N PHE A 321 11.63 -32.50 8.97
CA PHE A 321 11.91 -32.98 7.61
C PHE A 321 13.41 -33.16 7.42
N ASN A 322 13.86 -34.42 7.38
CA ASN A 322 15.27 -34.78 7.29
C ASN A 322 15.48 -35.82 6.18
N ASN A 323 16.62 -35.74 5.48
CA ASN A 323 17.03 -36.73 4.47
C ASN A 323 17.94 -37.81 5.07
N ASN A 324 17.99 -37.96 6.39
CA ASN A 324 18.89 -38.92 7.02
C ASN A 324 18.30 -40.33 6.92
N LYS A 325 19.01 -41.23 6.25
CA LYS A 325 18.58 -42.63 6.04
C LYS A 325 18.30 -43.38 7.35
N ASN A 326 18.95 -43.00 8.45
CA ASN A 326 18.80 -43.69 9.73
C ASN A 326 17.51 -43.30 10.49
N ASN A 327 16.89 -42.17 10.14
CA ASN A 327 15.74 -41.63 10.87
C ASN A 327 14.57 -41.27 9.93
N ARG A 328 14.29 -42.21 9.01
CA ARG A 328 13.20 -42.08 8.05
C ARG A 328 11.84 -42.31 8.70
N VAL A 329 10.86 -41.54 8.21
CA VAL A 329 9.45 -41.63 8.58
C VAL A 329 8.70 -42.31 7.44
N PHE A 330 7.71 -43.12 7.78
CA PHE A 330 6.99 -43.97 6.85
C PHE A 330 5.52 -43.55 6.74
N ILE A 331 4.97 -43.67 5.52
CA ILE A 331 3.53 -43.55 5.27
C ILE A 331 2.95 -44.93 4.99
N CYS A 332 1.91 -45.31 5.74
CA CYS A 332 1.15 -46.54 5.49
C CYS A 332 -0.03 -46.27 4.56
N LYS A 333 -0.23 -47.18 3.59
CA LYS A 333 -1.44 -47.23 2.76
C LYS A 333 -2.58 -48.00 3.44
N ASP A 334 -2.25 -49.02 4.21
CA ASP A 334 -3.23 -49.93 4.84
C ASP A 334 -3.39 -49.69 6.34
N ASP A 335 -4.51 -50.15 6.90
CA ASP A 335 -4.80 -50.15 8.32
C ASP A 335 -3.99 -51.20 9.10
N VAL A 336 -2.66 -51.16 8.94
CA VAL A 336 -1.75 -52.02 9.67
C VAL A 336 -1.73 -51.58 11.12
N ALA A 337 -2.02 -52.52 12.02
CA ALA A 337 -1.85 -52.34 13.45
C ALA A 337 -0.35 -52.08 13.74
N LEU A 338 -0.01 -50.85 14.12
CA LEU A 338 1.36 -50.48 14.44
C LEU A 338 1.84 -51.28 15.64
N SER A 339 3.06 -51.81 15.54
CA SER A 339 3.71 -52.45 16.69
C SER A 339 3.93 -51.39 17.80
N PRO A 340 3.70 -51.73 19.08
CA PRO A 340 3.89 -50.79 20.19
C PRO A 340 5.29 -50.15 20.15
N GLY A 341 5.35 -48.81 20.22
CA GLY A 341 6.60 -48.05 20.20
C GLY A 341 7.15 -47.68 18.81
N GLN A 342 6.48 -48.03 17.71
CA GLN A 342 6.85 -47.56 16.36
C GLN A 342 6.14 -46.26 15.95
N GLU A 343 5.22 -45.74 16.77
CA GLU A 343 4.35 -44.59 16.47
C GLU A 343 5.12 -43.30 16.09
N GLU A 344 6.36 -43.17 16.55
CA GLU A 344 7.25 -42.05 16.23
C GLU A 344 7.86 -42.10 14.82
N ARG A 345 7.70 -43.22 14.12
CA ARG A 345 8.27 -43.45 12.78
C ARG A 345 7.21 -43.45 11.69
N PHE A 346 5.94 -43.28 12.03
CA PHE A 346 4.83 -43.30 11.08
C PHE A 346 4.08 -41.98 11.05
N ILE A 347 3.58 -41.61 9.87
CA ILE A 347 2.75 -40.42 9.69
C ILE A 347 1.39 -40.58 10.36
N LYS A 348 0.87 -39.49 10.93
CA LYS A 348 -0.47 -39.43 11.53
C LYS A 348 -1.56 -39.90 10.56
N LYS A 349 -2.50 -40.71 11.03
CA LYS A 349 -3.72 -41.09 10.29
C LYS A 349 -4.83 -40.05 10.45
N GLY A 350 -5.75 -39.99 9.49
CA GLY A 350 -6.88 -39.04 9.50
C GLY A 350 -6.46 -37.59 9.26
N LEU A 351 -5.39 -37.38 8.49
CA LEU A 351 -5.02 -36.07 7.97
C LEU A 351 -6.04 -35.63 6.92
N ASN A 352 -6.16 -34.32 6.70
CA ASN A 352 -6.86 -33.79 5.54
C ASN A 352 -6.28 -34.42 4.26
N ASP A 353 -7.15 -34.84 3.34
CA ASP A 353 -6.82 -35.46 2.06
C ASP A 353 -5.76 -34.66 1.28
N GLU A 354 -5.81 -33.33 1.33
CA GLU A 354 -4.81 -32.48 0.67
C GLU A 354 -3.39 -32.71 1.22
N ILE A 355 -3.23 -32.65 2.55
CA ILE A 355 -1.94 -32.88 3.21
C ILE A 355 -1.49 -34.32 2.97
N TYR A 356 -2.40 -35.29 3.10
CA TYR A 356 -2.09 -36.70 2.87
C TYR A 356 -1.58 -36.94 1.44
N ASN A 357 -2.24 -36.36 0.43
CA ASN A 357 -1.82 -36.45 -0.97
C ASN A 357 -0.43 -35.85 -1.19
N HIS A 358 -0.12 -34.70 -0.61
CA HIS A 358 1.21 -34.11 -0.70
C HIS A 358 2.28 -34.98 -0.01
N LEU A 359 2.01 -35.50 1.19
CA LEU A 359 2.93 -36.40 1.90
C LEU A 359 3.13 -37.73 1.15
N PHE A 360 2.09 -38.24 0.49
CA PHE A 360 2.16 -39.40 -0.38
C PHE A 360 3.02 -39.13 -1.64
N MET A 361 2.90 -37.95 -2.24
CA MET A 361 3.77 -37.53 -3.35
C MET A 361 5.23 -37.40 -2.91
N MET A 362 5.47 -36.91 -1.70
CA MET A 362 6.81 -36.88 -1.10
C MET A 362 7.38 -38.29 -0.93
N ALA A 363 6.58 -39.24 -0.43
CA ALA A 363 6.98 -40.64 -0.31
C ALA A 363 7.28 -41.30 -1.66
N SER A 364 6.43 -41.03 -2.66
CA SER A 364 6.61 -41.51 -4.04
C SER A 364 7.90 -41.01 -4.69
N ASN A 365 8.29 -39.78 -4.37
CA ASN A 365 9.52 -39.17 -4.86
C ASN A 365 10.74 -39.49 -3.97
N GLY A 366 10.57 -40.24 -2.87
CA GLY A 366 11.63 -40.57 -1.91
C GLY A 366 12.17 -39.35 -1.14
N ILE A 367 11.39 -38.28 -1.02
CA ILE A 367 11.76 -37.02 -0.38
C ILE A 367 11.27 -37.06 1.07
N TYR A 368 12.20 -37.17 2.04
CA TYR A 368 11.99 -37.24 3.50
C TYR A 368 11.17 -38.44 4.04
N ILE A 369 10.22 -38.97 3.26
CA ILE A 369 9.27 -40.01 3.65
C ILE A 369 9.47 -41.22 2.74
N ASP A 370 9.30 -42.42 3.28
CA ASP A 370 9.30 -43.69 2.54
C ASP A 370 7.95 -44.42 2.67
N TYR A 371 7.70 -45.35 1.76
CA TYR A 371 6.62 -46.33 1.93
C TYR A 371 6.99 -47.36 2.99
N SER A 372 6.05 -47.67 3.89
CA SER A 372 6.06 -48.99 4.53
C SER A 372 5.26 -49.94 3.65
N PHE A 373 5.84 -51.11 3.38
CA PHE A 373 5.14 -52.23 2.79
C PHE A 373 4.34 -52.98 3.85
#